data_AF-A0A0D6NMQ7-F1
#
_entry.id   AF-A0A0D6NMQ7-F1
#
_cell.length_a   1.000
_cell.length_b   1.000
_cell.length_c   1.000
_cell.angle_alpha   90.00
_cell.angle_beta   90.00
_cell.angle_gamma   90.00
#
_symmetry.space_group_name_H-M   'P 1'
#
loop_
_entity.id
_entity.type
_entity.pdbx_description
1 polymer ?
#
loop_
_entity_poly.entity_id
_entity_poly.type
_entity_poly.pdbx_seq_one_letter_code
_entity_poly.pdbx_strand_id
1 'polypeptide(L)' 'MADCQAGGRGNRRKKLYRTPGFQQRCWLVRNGVPYTTAMEEMSDAEVMAHSIAFSEMEGYRFNWKSMTMEQLNA' A
#
# COMPACT_ATOMS: atom_id res chain seq x y z
N MET A 1 -3.64 22.52 -38.26
CA MET A 1 -4.34 22.38 -36.97
C MET A 1 -4.81 20.95 -36.90
N ALA A 2 -4.19 20.11 -36.06
CA ALA A 2 -4.58 18.72 -35.88
C ALA A 2 -5.46 18.65 -34.63
N ASP A 3 -6.75 18.38 -34.83
CA ASP A 3 -7.70 18.20 -33.75
C ASP A 3 -7.36 16.95 -32.95
N CYS A 4 -6.86 17.13 -31.73
CA CYS A 4 -6.77 16.08 -30.74
C CYS A 4 -8.20 15.73 -30.30
N GLN A 5 -8.83 14.75 -30.95
CA GLN A 5 -10.07 14.17 -30.46
C GLN A 5 -9.81 13.51 -29.11
N ALA A 6 -10.35 14.12 -28.05
CA ALA A 6 -10.35 13.60 -26.70
C ALA A 6 -11.06 12.24 -26.68
N GLY A 7 -10.26 11.17 -26.66
CA GLY A 7 -10.72 9.79 -26.52
C GLY A 7 -11.62 9.66 -25.29
N GLY A 8 -12.82 9.13 -25.53
CA GLY A 8 -13.92 9.09 -24.57
C GLY A 8 -13.51 8.55 -23.19
N ARG A 9 -13.95 9.27 -22.15
CA ARG A 9 -13.90 8.83 -20.75
C ARG A 9 -14.85 7.64 -20.56
N GLY A 10 -14.40 6.47 -21.00
CA GLY A 10 -15.08 5.21 -20.70
C GLY A 10 -15.08 5.00 -19.20
N ASN A 11 -16.28 4.84 -18.63
CA ASN A 11 -16.51 4.44 -17.24
C ASN A 11 -16.09 2.96 -17.04
N ARG A 12 -14.86 2.60 -17.40
CA ARG A 12 -14.23 1.34 -16.97
C ARG A 12 -14.03 1.49 -15.48
N ARG A 13 -14.95 0.91 -14.70
CA ARG A 13 -14.71 0.62 -13.28
C ARG A 13 -13.39 -0.15 -13.20
N LYS A 14 -12.30 0.56 -12.93
CA LYS A 14 -10.98 -0.03 -12.75
C LYS A 14 -11.15 -1.07 -11.66
N LYS A 15 -10.81 -2.33 -11.94
CA LYS A 15 -10.89 -3.39 -10.93
C LYS A 15 -9.90 -3.01 -9.83
N LEU A 16 -10.44 -2.67 -8.66
CA LEU A 16 -9.62 -2.33 -7.50
C LEU A 16 -8.92 -3.62 -7.06
N TYR A 17 -7.60 -3.65 -7.13
CA TYR A 17 -6.84 -4.77 -6.59
C TYR A 17 -6.96 -4.74 -5.07
N ARG A 18 -7.60 -5.79 -4.50
CA ARG A 18 -7.82 -5.96 -3.06
C ARG A 18 -6.93 -7.03 -2.43
N THR A 19 -5.89 -7.47 -3.14
CA THR A 19 -4.94 -8.44 -2.58
C THR A 19 -4.18 -7.77 -1.42
N PRO A 20 -4.16 -8.37 -0.21
CA PRO A 20 -3.57 -7.74 0.97
C PRO A 20 -2.11 -7.33 0.76
N GLY A 21 -1.29 -8.18 0.12
CA GLY A 21 0.11 -7.89 -0.16
C GLY A 21 0.30 -6.69 -1.09
N PHE A 22 -0.57 -6.52 -2.10
CA PHE A 22 -0.49 -5.37 -3.00
C PHE A 22 -0.89 -4.07 -2.28
N GLN A 23 -1.88 -4.14 -1.39
CA GLN A 23 -2.29 -2.99 -0.57
C GLN A 23 -1.19 -2.56 0.40
N GLN A 24 -0.49 -3.52 1.02
CA GLN A 24 0.65 -3.23 1.89
C GLN A 24 1.78 -2.54 1.12
N ARG A 25 2.15 -3.05 -0.06
CA ARG A 25 3.17 -2.41 -0.90
C ARG A 25 2.74 -0.99 -1.33
N CYS A 26 1.48 -0.80 -1.71
CA CYS A 26 0.94 0.54 -2.00
C CYS A 26 1.01 1.48 -0.79
N TRP A 27 0.76 0.96 0.41
CA TRP A 27 0.83 1.72 1.64
C TRP A 27 2.27 2.13 1.99
N LEU A 28 3.26 1.25 1.78
CA LEU A 28 4.68 1.58 1.91
C LEU A 28 5.09 2.71 0.96
N VAL A 29 4.61 2.67 -0.29
CA VAL A 29 4.87 3.74 -1.27
C VAL A 29 4.25 5.07 -0.82
N ARG A 30 3.05 5.04 -0.25
CA ARG A 30 2.42 6.23 0.34
C ARG A 30 3.26 6.81 1.49
N ASN A 31 3.93 5.97 2.26
CA ASN A 31 4.80 6.35 3.38
C ASN A 31 6.26 6.66 2.99
N GLY A 32 6.53 6.82 1.68
CA GLY A 32 7.80 7.35 1.19
C GLY A 32 8.81 6.29 0.75
N VAL A 33 8.46 5.00 0.78
CA VAL A 33 9.31 3.95 0.19
C VAL A 33 9.27 4.08 -1.34
N PRO A 34 10.42 4.08 -2.04
CA PRO A 34 10.44 4.11 -3.50
C PRO A 34 9.62 2.98 -4.14
N TYR A 35 8.93 3.27 -5.24
CA TYR A 35 8.05 2.30 -5.89
C TYR A 35 8.76 1.01 -6.30
N THR A 36 9.94 1.13 -6.91
CA THR A 36 10.77 -0.02 -7.33
C THR A 36 11.15 -0.88 -6.13
N THR A 37 11.57 -0.25 -5.04
CA THR A 37 11.93 -0.96 -3.80
C THR A 37 10.72 -1.70 -3.22
N ALA A 38 9.58 -1.02 -3.08
CA ALA A 38 8.37 -1.61 -2.52
C ALA A 38 7.75 -2.73 -3.38
N MET A 39 7.99 -2.75 -4.70
CA MET A 39 7.34 -3.71 -5.62
C MET A 39 8.27 -4.82 -6.11
N GLU A 40 9.56 -4.56 -6.26
CA GLU A 40 10.49 -5.46 -6.95
C GLU A 40 11.63 -5.93 -6.04
N GLU A 41 12.13 -5.08 -5.14
CA GLU A 41 13.34 -5.37 -4.35
C GLU A 41 13.03 -6.03 -3.00
N MET A 42 11.86 -5.73 -2.42
CA MET A 42 11.48 -6.25 -1.10
C MET A 42 10.75 -7.59 -1.18
N SER A 43 11.24 -8.55 -0.39
CA SER A 43 10.54 -9.79 -0.08
C SER A 43 9.26 -9.53 0.72
N ASP A 44 8.34 -10.50 0.72
CA ASP A 44 7.07 -10.37 1.46
C ASP A 44 7.29 -10.22 2.98
N ALA A 45 8.34 -10.83 3.51
CA ALA A 45 8.72 -10.69 4.92
C ALA A 45 9.18 -9.26 5.24
N GLU A 46 9.99 -8.65 4.36
CA GLU A 46 10.43 -7.27 4.52
C GLU A 46 9.27 -6.28 4.38
N VAL A 47 8.36 -6.51 3.42
CA VAL A 47 7.15 -5.70 3.27
C VAL A 47 6.32 -5.71 4.55
N MET A 48 6.13 -6.89 5.14
CA MET A 48 5.40 -7.02 6.41
C MET A 48 6.12 -6.30 7.56
N ALA A 49 7.43 -6.50 7.70
CA ALA A 49 8.23 -5.87 8.75
C ALA A 49 8.19 -4.33 8.68
N HIS A 50 8.34 -3.76 7.47
CA HIS A 50 8.26 -2.32 7.28
C HIS A 50 6.84 -1.82 7.52
N SER A 51 5.82 -2.56 7.07
CA SER A 51 4.43 -2.21 7.32
C SER A 51 4.14 -2.11 8.83
N ILE A 52 4.71 -3.03 9.62
CA ILE A 52 4.60 -2.99 11.08
C ILE A 52 5.32 -1.76 11.66
N ALA A 53 6.59 -1.56 11.29
CA ALA A 53 7.41 -0.46 11.84
C ALA A 53 6.79 0.92 11.55
N PHE A 54 6.34 1.17 10.32
CA PHE A 54 5.66 2.42 9.98
C PHE A 54 4.32 2.56 10.71
N SER A 55 3.56 1.48 10.90
CA SER A 55 2.29 1.55 11.62
C SER A 55 2.50 1.91 13.09
N GLU A 56 3.59 1.42 13.70
CA GLU A 56 3.93 1.78 15.08
C GLU A 56 4.30 3.26 15.21
N MET A 57 4.97 3.83 14.22
CA MET A 57 5.25 5.28 14.17
C MET A 57 3.97 6.13 14.00
N GLU A 58 2.93 5.58 13.38
CA GLU A 58 1.61 6.22 13.24
C GLU A 58 0.73 6.08 14.50
N GLY A 59 1.22 5.42 15.57
CA GLY A 59 0.50 5.26 16.84
C GLY A 59 -0.32 3.97 16.96
N TYR A 60 -0.04 2.98 16.11
CA TYR A 60 -0.55 1.62 16.28
C TYR A 60 0.43 0.74 17.04
N ARG A 61 0.02 -0.47 17.41
CA ARG A 61 0.88 -1.51 17.97
C ARG A 61 0.55 -2.85 17.35
N PHE A 62 1.57 -3.61 16.98
CA PHE A 62 1.36 -4.97 16.48
C PHE A 62 1.29 -5.97 17.64
N ASN A 63 0.18 -6.70 17.74
CA ASN A 63 0.00 -7.77 18.70
C ASN A 63 0.48 -9.10 18.09
N TRP A 64 1.66 -9.56 18.53
CA TRP A 64 2.28 -10.80 18.07
C TRP A 64 1.53 -12.08 18.46
N LYS A 65 0.63 -12.04 19.45
CA LYS A 65 -0.16 -13.22 19.84
C LYS A 65 -1.36 -13.40 18.92
N SER A 66 -2.08 -12.32 18.62
CA SER A 66 -3.26 -12.34 17.73
C SER A 66 -2.91 -12.12 16.26
N MET A 67 -1.68 -11.71 15.95
CA MET A 67 -1.23 -11.33 14.60
C MET A 67 -2.08 -10.18 14.02
N THR A 68 -2.45 -9.20 14.86
CA THR A 68 -3.32 -8.06 14.49
C THR A 68 -2.74 -6.71 14.91
N MET A 69 -3.09 -5.65 14.17
CA MET A 69 -2.82 -4.27 14.58
C MET A 69 -3.86 -3.77 15.57
N GLU A 70 -3.40 -3.14 16.64
CA GLU A 70 -4.23 -2.49 17.67
C GLU A 70 -3.91 -1.00 17.69
N GLN A 71 -4.94 -0.16 17.82
CA GLN A 71 -4.75 1.29 17.94
C GLN A 71 -4.47 1.62 19.41
N LEU A 72 -3.34 2.28 19.69
CA LEU A 72 -2.95 2.58 21.08
C LEU A 72 -3.79 3.71 21.70
N ASN A 73 -4.38 4.57 20.87
CA ASN A 73 -5.22 5.68 21.30
C ASN A 73 -6.57 5.63 20.59
N ALA A 74 -7.59 5.12 21.29
CA ALA A 74 -9.00 5.29 20.95
C ALA A 74 -9.64 6.29 21.91
#